data_AF-A0A932NGE8-F1
#
_entry.id   AF-A0A932NGE8-F1
#
_cell.length_a   1.000
_cell.length_b   1.000
_cell.length_c   1.000
_cell.angle_alpha   90.00
_cell.angle_beta   90.00
_cell.angle_gamma   90.00
#
_symmetry.space_group_name_H-M   'P 1'
#
loop_
_entity.id
_entity.type
_entity.pdbx_description
1 polymer ?
#
loop_
_entity_poly.entity_id
_entity_poly.type
_entity_poly.pdbx_seq_one_letter_code
_entity_poly.pdbx_strand_id
1 'polypeptide(L)'
;MVALLTVLLGAAGARAVETAQPGPVALAAPPPGGFWMKRYPVRAYGAFWHLEVAAKDFAKAREKVEKVLAKRKGVSTVPASSQVGSEKVRYMQWSYVLSRDAAAKALEDLRKLGAVKRETQTENLLPGTDDIPVKLQSLSAERAAAGADAARYPAAFAAAAEIVAHLEEVERSWKDSQDKVLLNLALEEAPR
;
A
#
# COMPACT_ATOMS: atom_id res chain seq x y z
N MET A 1 24.22 81.35 -12.43
CA MET A 1 25.03 80.80 -11.32
C MET A 1 24.50 79.43 -10.96
N VAL A 2 25.43 78.55 -10.59
CA VAL A 2 25.38 77.08 -10.47
C VAL A 2 24.44 76.55 -9.36
N ALA A 3 23.89 75.35 -9.60
CA ALA A 3 23.67 74.19 -8.69
C ALA A 3 22.31 73.54 -9.00
N LEU A 4 22.20 72.45 -9.77
CA LEU A 4 22.55 71.06 -9.46
C LEU A 4 22.11 70.63 -8.05
N LEU A 5 20.94 69.98 -7.92
CA LEU A 5 20.68 69.06 -6.81
C LEU A 5 19.79 67.89 -7.26
N THR A 6 20.41 66.73 -7.21
CA THR A 6 19.87 65.37 -7.40
C THR A 6 18.94 64.99 -6.24
N VAL A 7 17.77 64.41 -6.51
CA VAL A 7 17.06 63.57 -5.53
C VAL A 7 16.60 62.26 -6.17
N LEU A 8 16.94 61.20 -5.45
CA LEU A 8 16.94 59.78 -5.78
C LEU A 8 15.56 59.16 -6.04
N LEU A 9 15.57 58.19 -6.98
CA LEU A 9 14.62 57.08 -7.06
C LEU A 9 14.53 56.35 -5.70
N GLY A 10 13.32 56.19 -5.19
CA GLY A 10 13.00 55.24 -4.12
C GLY A 10 11.98 54.23 -4.63
N ALA A 11 12.45 53.13 -5.23
CA ALA A 11 11.61 51.97 -5.49
C ALA A 11 11.32 51.28 -4.16
N ALA A 12 10.08 51.40 -3.68
CA ALA A 12 9.59 50.64 -2.54
C ALA A 12 9.48 49.16 -2.93
N GLY A 13 10.57 48.42 -2.73
CA GLY A 13 10.58 46.97 -2.80
C GLY A 13 9.73 46.40 -1.69
N ALA A 14 8.53 45.93 -2.02
CA ALA A 14 7.78 45.01 -1.19
C ALA A 14 8.61 43.73 -1.04
N ARG A 15 9.29 43.58 0.10
CA ARG A 15 9.88 42.31 0.49
C ARG A 15 8.75 41.34 0.78
N ALA A 16 8.60 40.33 -0.09
CA ALA A 16 7.83 39.15 0.23
C ALA A 16 8.40 38.56 1.52
N VAL A 17 7.56 38.51 2.56
CA VAL A 17 7.84 37.71 3.75
C VAL A 17 7.72 36.26 3.28
N GLU A 18 8.87 35.67 2.95
CA GLU A 18 9.02 34.24 2.74
C GLU A 18 8.71 33.57 4.08
N THR A 19 7.45 33.14 4.25
CA THR A 19 7.05 32.31 5.38
C THR A 19 7.81 31.00 5.23
N ALA A 20 8.92 30.88 5.95
CA ALA A 20 9.72 29.66 6.03
C ALA A 20 8.77 28.51 6.34
N GLN A 21 8.58 27.65 5.35
CA GLN A 21 7.83 26.42 5.48
C GLN A 21 8.51 25.61 6.59
N PRO A 22 7.81 25.20 7.66
CA PRO A 22 8.44 24.39 8.70
C PRO A 22 8.98 23.14 8.01
N GLY A 23 10.31 22.98 8.04
CA GLY A 23 10.98 21.82 7.48
C GLY A 23 10.40 20.54 8.07
N PRO A 24 10.49 19.41 7.35
CA PRO A 24 10.01 18.13 7.87
C PRO A 24 10.63 17.92 9.25
N VAL A 25 9.79 17.76 10.27
CA VAL A 25 10.23 17.39 11.61
C VAL A 25 11.00 16.09 11.44
N ALA A 26 12.32 16.15 11.60
CA ALA A 26 13.16 14.97 11.66
C ALA A 26 12.71 14.16 12.88
N LEU A 27 11.79 13.23 12.65
CA LEU A 27 11.45 12.20 13.62
C LEU A 27 12.75 11.46 13.91
N ALA A 28 13.29 11.65 15.12
CA ALA A 28 14.41 10.86 15.60
C ALA A 28 14.06 9.39 15.37
N ALA A 29 14.98 8.65 14.73
CA ALA A 29 14.81 7.21 14.58
C ALA A 29 14.50 6.62 15.96
N PRO A 30 13.43 5.81 16.11
CA PRO A 30 13.13 5.21 17.40
C PRO A 30 14.38 4.47 17.87
N PRO A 31 14.70 4.52 19.18
CA PRO A 31 15.83 3.76 19.71
C PRO A 31 15.68 2.30 19.28
N PRO A 32 16.77 1.58 18.97
CA PRO A 32 16.69 0.16 18.66
C PRO A 32 16.08 -0.53 19.88
N GLY A 33 14.77 -0.79 19.82
CA GLY A 33 14.07 -1.54 20.84
C GLY A 33 14.77 -2.88 20.98
N GLY A 34 14.93 -3.35 22.21
CA GLY A 34 15.42 -4.72 22.44
C GLY A 34 14.65 -5.69 21.54
N PHE A 35 15.32 -6.77 21.13
CA PHE A 35 14.88 -7.80 20.17
C PHE A 35 13.42 -8.31 20.29
N TRP A 36 12.74 -7.98 21.38
CA TRP A 36 11.42 -8.43 21.82
C TRP A 36 10.23 -7.57 21.34
N MET A 37 10.43 -6.41 20.69
CA MET A 37 9.32 -5.63 20.08
C MET A 37 9.46 -5.46 18.56
N LYS A 38 9.76 -6.53 17.82
CA LYS A 38 9.51 -6.51 16.37
C LYS A 38 8.00 -6.55 16.14
N ARG A 39 7.45 -5.50 15.53
CA ARG A 39 6.06 -5.51 15.06
C ARG A 39 5.99 -6.31 13.77
N TYR A 40 5.16 -7.34 13.76
CA TYR A 40 4.95 -8.19 12.60
C TYR A 40 3.66 -7.79 11.90
N PRO A 41 3.72 -7.21 10.68
CA PRO A 41 2.51 -6.80 9.98
C PRO A 41 1.72 -8.02 9.51
N VAL A 42 0.41 -7.98 9.66
CA VAL A 42 -0.49 -8.95 9.04
C VAL A 42 -0.63 -8.61 7.56
N ARG A 43 -0.28 -9.57 6.68
CA ARG A 43 -0.32 -9.37 5.22
C ARG A 43 -1.68 -9.73 4.63
N ALA A 44 -2.28 -8.82 3.86
CA ALA A 44 -3.48 -9.13 3.09
C ALA A 44 -3.18 -9.66 1.67
N TYR A 45 -2.09 -9.22 1.04
CA TYR A 45 -1.78 -9.50 -0.37
C TYR A 45 -0.30 -9.86 -0.55
N GLY A 46 -0.02 -10.81 -1.44
CA GLY A 46 1.33 -11.24 -1.81
C GLY A 46 1.99 -10.35 -2.85
N ALA A 47 1.20 -9.63 -3.66
CA ALA A 47 1.73 -8.65 -4.62
C ALA A 47 0.75 -7.49 -4.86
N PHE A 48 1.32 -6.36 -5.30
CA PHE A 48 0.62 -5.15 -5.72
C PHE A 48 0.91 -4.89 -7.18
N TRP A 49 -0.10 -5.01 -8.02
CA TRP A 49 0.01 -4.77 -9.45
C TRP A 49 -0.80 -3.55 -9.83
N HIS A 50 -0.22 -2.71 -10.68
CA HIS A 50 -0.86 -1.50 -11.18
C HIS A 50 -0.84 -1.50 -12.69
N LEU A 51 -1.97 -1.12 -13.29
CA LEU A 51 -2.11 -0.93 -14.73
C LEU A 51 -2.89 0.36 -15.01
N GLU A 52 -2.36 1.21 -15.88
CA GLU A 52 -3.03 2.41 -16.36
C GLU A 52 -3.15 2.31 -17.90
N VAL A 53 -4.38 2.37 -18.41
CA VAL A 53 -4.68 2.21 -19.84
C VAL A 53 -5.43 3.42 -20.38
N ALA A 54 -4.98 3.93 -21.53
CA ALA A 54 -5.67 4.94 -22.31
C ALA A 54 -6.39 4.30 -23.51
N ALA A 55 -7.72 4.26 -23.46
CA ALA A 55 -8.55 3.65 -24.50
C ALA A 55 -9.15 4.69 -25.44
N LYS A 56 -9.29 4.35 -26.72
CA LYS A 56 -9.93 5.23 -27.72
C LYS A 56 -11.44 5.36 -27.51
N ASP A 57 -12.09 4.30 -27.06
CA ASP A 57 -13.51 4.25 -26.74
C ASP A 57 -13.64 3.84 -25.28
N PHE A 58 -13.83 4.85 -24.43
CA PHE A 58 -13.87 4.68 -22.98
C PHE A 58 -15.03 3.77 -22.54
N ALA A 59 -16.23 3.97 -23.09
CA ALA A 59 -17.42 3.22 -22.67
C ALA A 59 -17.26 1.72 -22.98
N LYS A 60 -16.79 1.39 -24.19
CA LYS A 60 -16.54 0.01 -24.60
C LYS A 60 -15.38 -0.63 -23.82
N ALA A 61 -14.33 0.14 -23.53
CA ALA A 61 -13.21 -0.35 -22.73
C ALA A 61 -13.64 -0.62 -21.29
N ARG A 62 -14.44 0.26 -20.68
CA ARG A 62 -15.01 0.09 -19.33
C ARG A 62 -15.80 -1.21 -19.22
N GLU A 63 -16.74 -1.45 -20.13
CA GLU A 63 -17.53 -2.69 -20.13
C GLU A 63 -16.64 -3.94 -20.24
N LYS A 64 -15.58 -3.87 -21.06
CA LYS A 64 -14.61 -4.96 -21.18
C LYS A 64 -13.79 -5.16 -19.91
N VAL A 65 -13.38 -4.08 -19.22
CA VAL A 65 -12.70 -4.18 -17.92
C VAL A 65 -13.56 -4.96 -16.94
N GLU A 66 -14.82 -4.55 -16.76
CA GLU A 66 -15.75 -5.19 -15.83
C GLU A 66 -15.97 -6.67 -16.18
N LYS A 67 -16.12 -6.99 -17.47
CA LYS A 67 -16.21 -8.38 -17.97
C LYS A 67 -14.95 -9.19 -17.70
N VAL A 68 -13.75 -8.63 -17.91
CA VAL A 68 -12.48 -9.31 -17.63
C VAL A 68 -12.36 -9.59 -16.14
N LEU A 69 -12.59 -8.61 -15.28
CA LEU A 69 -12.50 -8.78 -13.83
C LEU A 69 -13.51 -9.81 -13.31
N ALA A 70 -14.76 -9.77 -13.78
CA ALA A 70 -15.79 -10.75 -13.43
C ALA A 70 -15.44 -12.16 -13.91
N LYS A 71 -15.00 -12.32 -15.17
CA LYS A 71 -14.56 -13.60 -15.75
C LYS A 71 -13.42 -14.23 -14.96
N ARG A 72 -12.53 -13.41 -14.41
CA ARG A 72 -11.37 -13.84 -13.62
C ARG A 72 -11.70 -14.01 -12.12
N LYS A 73 -12.98 -13.91 -11.75
CA LYS A 73 -13.47 -14.02 -10.36
C LYS A 73 -12.81 -13.01 -9.41
N GLY A 74 -12.46 -11.83 -9.91
CA GLY A 74 -11.89 -10.78 -9.09
C GLY A 74 -12.91 -10.27 -8.06
N VAL A 75 -12.44 -10.00 -6.85
CA VAL A 75 -13.25 -9.44 -5.76
C VAL A 75 -12.89 -7.98 -5.57
N SER A 76 -13.85 -7.07 -5.71
CA SER A 76 -13.62 -5.63 -5.47
C SER A 76 -13.21 -5.40 -4.02
N THR A 77 -12.14 -4.64 -3.79
CA THR A 77 -11.75 -4.20 -2.43
C THR A 77 -12.48 -2.94 -1.98
N VAL A 78 -13.18 -2.29 -2.91
CA VAL A 78 -13.89 -1.04 -2.69
C VAL A 78 -15.39 -1.26 -2.92
N PRO A 79 -16.27 -0.78 -2.02
CA PRO A 79 -17.71 -0.79 -2.27
C PRO A 79 -18.05 -0.05 -3.57
N ALA A 80 -19.10 -0.46 -4.28
CA ALA A 80 -19.50 0.18 -5.54
C ALA A 80 -19.75 1.69 -5.40
N SER A 81 -20.27 2.13 -4.24
CA SER A 81 -20.49 3.55 -3.92
C SER A 81 -19.21 4.36 -3.71
N SER A 82 -18.06 3.71 -3.52
CA SER A 82 -16.76 4.33 -3.26
C SER A 82 -15.79 4.18 -4.44
N GLN A 83 -16.25 3.64 -5.56
CA GLN A 83 -15.43 3.56 -6.77
C GLN A 83 -15.13 4.97 -7.31
N VAL A 84 -13.85 5.23 -7.58
CA VAL A 84 -13.39 6.52 -8.09
C VAL A 84 -13.55 6.51 -9.61
N GLY A 85 -14.42 7.37 -10.12
CA GLY A 85 -14.58 7.55 -11.55
C GLY A 85 -15.58 8.62 -11.92
N SER A 86 -15.55 9.03 -13.18
CA SER A 86 -16.47 10.01 -13.73
C SER A 86 -16.60 9.79 -15.23
N GLU A 87 -17.84 9.55 -15.65
CA GLU A 87 -18.20 9.46 -17.08
C GLU A 87 -17.97 10.78 -17.81
N LYS A 88 -18.07 11.92 -17.10
CA LYS A 88 -17.86 13.25 -17.70
C LYS A 88 -16.40 13.48 -18.08
N VAL A 89 -15.46 13.05 -17.23
CA VAL A 89 -14.01 13.16 -17.49
C VAL A 89 -13.42 11.88 -18.09
N ARG A 90 -14.26 10.90 -18.42
CA ARG A 90 -13.89 9.62 -19.04
C ARG A 90 -12.74 8.95 -18.30
N TYR A 91 -12.91 8.78 -17.00
CA TYR A 91 -11.93 8.21 -16.09
C TYR A 91 -12.60 7.22 -15.12
N MET A 92 -11.95 6.11 -14.83
CA MET A 92 -12.40 5.14 -13.82
C MET A 92 -11.22 4.39 -13.21
N GLN A 93 -11.32 4.07 -11.92
CA GLN A 93 -10.39 3.22 -11.20
C GLN A 93 -11.09 2.02 -10.57
N TRP A 94 -10.36 0.90 -10.54
CA TRP A 94 -10.77 -0.33 -9.88
C TRP A 94 -9.63 -0.86 -9.01
N SER A 95 -9.99 -1.45 -7.88
CA SER A 95 -9.07 -2.20 -7.01
C SER A 95 -9.69 -3.57 -6.74
N TYR A 96 -9.06 -4.63 -7.22
CA TYR A 96 -9.58 -5.99 -7.19
C TYR A 96 -8.53 -6.96 -6.64
N VAL A 97 -8.99 -7.91 -5.82
CA VAL A 97 -8.19 -9.07 -5.40
C VAL A 97 -8.40 -10.20 -6.39
N LEU A 98 -7.32 -10.74 -6.91
CA LEU A 98 -7.30 -11.91 -7.78
C LEU A 98 -6.25 -12.91 -7.30
N SER A 99 -6.33 -14.17 -7.75
CA SER A 99 -5.18 -15.06 -7.67
C SER A 99 -4.08 -14.60 -8.64
N ARG A 100 -2.82 -14.96 -8.41
CA ARG A 100 -1.69 -14.62 -9.30
C ARG A 100 -1.93 -15.00 -10.76
N ASP A 101 -2.36 -16.23 -11.01
CA ASP A 101 -2.66 -16.71 -12.37
C ASP A 101 -3.82 -15.91 -13.01
N ALA A 102 -4.88 -15.64 -12.25
CA ALA A 102 -6.02 -14.87 -12.73
C ALA A 102 -5.64 -13.40 -13.01
N ALA A 103 -4.81 -12.80 -12.17
CA ALA A 103 -4.28 -11.45 -12.35
C ALA A 103 -3.40 -11.36 -13.60
N ALA A 104 -2.53 -12.35 -13.85
CA ALA A 104 -1.64 -12.35 -15.02
C ALA A 104 -2.45 -12.37 -16.32
N LYS A 105 -3.45 -13.26 -16.38
CA LYS A 105 -4.38 -13.34 -17.51
C LYS A 105 -5.27 -12.10 -17.64
N ALA A 106 -5.64 -11.47 -16.52
CA ALA A 106 -6.37 -10.20 -16.55
C ALA A 106 -5.52 -9.09 -17.17
N LEU A 107 -4.25 -8.93 -16.74
CA LEU A 107 -3.34 -7.93 -17.30
C LEU A 107 -3.17 -8.11 -18.81
N GLU A 108 -2.95 -9.34 -19.30
CA GLU A 108 -2.85 -9.62 -20.73
C GLU A 108 -4.08 -9.16 -21.53
N ASP A 109 -5.29 -9.41 -21.01
CA ASP A 109 -6.52 -9.00 -21.67
C ASP A 109 -6.75 -7.48 -21.59
N LEU A 110 -6.40 -6.85 -20.45
CA LEU A 110 -6.57 -5.43 -20.21
C LEU A 110 -5.61 -4.57 -21.05
N ARG A 111 -4.37 -5.02 -21.27
CA ARG A 111 -3.40 -4.35 -22.16
C ARG A 111 -3.93 -4.18 -23.58
N LYS A 112 -4.82 -5.07 -24.04
CA LYS A 112 -5.40 -5.02 -25.39
C LYS A 112 -6.48 -3.93 -25.55
N LEU A 113 -6.85 -3.24 -24.47
CA LEU A 113 -7.91 -2.22 -24.50
C LEU A 113 -7.43 -0.86 -25.01
N GLY A 114 -6.12 -0.60 -24.99
CA GLY A 114 -5.58 0.70 -25.36
C GLY A 114 -4.08 0.81 -25.19
N ALA A 115 -3.57 2.04 -25.16
CA ALA A 115 -2.17 2.31 -24.88
C ALA A 115 -1.92 2.18 -23.37
N VAL A 116 -0.92 1.37 -22.98
CA VAL A 116 -0.50 1.24 -21.58
C VAL A 116 0.34 2.46 -21.22
N LYS A 117 -0.15 3.29 -20.29
CA LYS A 117 0.61 4.44 -19.76
C LYS A 117 1.57 4.04 -18.66
N ARG A 118 1.13 3.12 -17.79
CA ARG A 118 1.91 2.63 -16.66
C ARG A 118 1.56 1.18 -16.38
N GLU A 119 2.59 0.38 -16.15
CA GLU A 119 2.42 -0.94 -15.58
C GLU A 119 3.53 -1.20 -14.56
N THR A 120 3.15 -1.61 -13.36
CA THR A 120 4.12 -1.98 -12.32
C THR A 120 3.64 -3.22 -11.60
N GLN A 121 4.52 -4.19 -11.40
CA GLN A 121 4.24 -5.40 -10.63
C GLN A 121 5.25 -5.46 -9.48
N THR A 122 4.77 -5.27 -8.25
CA THR A 122 5.61 -5.23 -7.05
C THR A 122 5.26 -6.38 -6.15
N GLU A 123 6.24 -7.19 -5.79
CA GLU A 123 6.06 -8.23 -4.77
C GLU A 123 5.95 -7.58 -3.39
N ASN A 124 4.95 -8.01 -2.61
CA ASN A 124 4.82 -7.58 -1.22
C ASN A 124 5.71 -8.44 -0.34
N LEU A 125 7.01 -8.15 -0.42
CA LEU A 125 8.02 -8.71 0.46
C LEU A 125 7.81 -8.09 1.84
N LEU A 126 7.42 -8.90 2.82
CA LEU A 126 7.44 -8.51 4.22
C LEU A 126 8.82 -8.84 4.78
N PRO A 127 9.72 -7.87 4.93
CA PRO A 127 11.04 -8.16 5.48
C PRO A 127 10.91 -8.65 6.93
N GLY A 128 11.70 -9.67 7.27
CA GLY A 128 11.85 -10.12 8.66
C GLY A 128 10.77 -11.07 9.17
N THR A 129 9.96 -11.69 8.30
CA THR A 129 9.03 -12.76 8.70
C THR A 129 9.66 -14.15 8.74
N ASP A 130 10.88 -14.30 8.20
CA ASP A 130 11.57 -15.59 8.09
C ASP A 130 11.90 -16.21 9.46
N ASP A 131 11.99 -15.38 10.51
CA ASP A 131 12.27 -15.81 11.88
C ASP A 131 11.01 -16.29 12.65
N ILE A 132 9.81 -16.09 12.11
CA ILE A 132 8.54 -16.39 12.80
C ILE A 132 8.39 -17.88 13.15
N PRO A 133 8.62 -18.85 12.24
CA PRO A 133 8.41 -20.26 12.57
C PRO A 133 9.32 -20.75 13.70
N VAL A 134 10.58 -20.29 13.71
CA VAL A 134 11.56 -20.63 14.76
C VAL A 134 11.15 -20.01 16.09
N LYS A 135 10.67 -18.76 16.09
CA LYS A 135 10.17 -18.08 17.30
C LYS A 135 8.92 -18.74 17.87
N LEU A 136 7.97 -19.11 17.02
CA LEU A 136 6.77 -19.85 17.43
C LEU A 136 7.14 -21.18 18.10
N GLN A 137 8.10 -21.91 17.52
CA GLN A 137 8.59 -23.16 18.09
C GLN A 137 9.25 -22.94 19.47
N SER A 138 10.15 -21.95 19.60
CA SER A 138 10.84 -21.65 20.86
C SER A 138 9.85 -21.25 21.96
N LEU A 139 8.95 -20.29 21.68
CA LEU A 139 7.98 -19.80 22.65
C LEU A 139 6.99 -20.89 23.08
N SER A 140 6.59 -21.77 22.16
CA SER A 140 5.72 -22.90 22.49
C SER A 140 6.42 -23.91 23.41
N ALA A 141 7.70 -24.20 23.15
CA ALA A 141 8.50 -25.09 24.00
C ALA A 141 8.76 -24.50 25.39
N GLU A 142 9.13 -23.22 25.46
CA GLU A 142 9.34 -22.48 26.72
C GLU A 142 8.06 -22.47 27.56
N ARG A 143 6.91 -22.20 26.95
CA ARG A 143 5.61 -22.21 27.63
C ARG A 143 5.25 -23.60 28.16
N ALA A 144 5.50 -24.65 27.38
CA ALA A 144 5.27 -26.03 27.81
C ALA A 144 6.19 -26.43 28.98
N ALA A 145 7.45 -26.01 28.94
CA ALA A 145 8.44 -26.31 29.97
C ALA A 145 8.16 -25.58 31.29
N ALA A 146 7.58 -24.39 31.25
CA ALA A 146 7.41 -23.56 32.43
C ALA A 146 6.29 -24.02 33.39
N GLY A 147 5.46 -25.00 33.00
CA GLY A 147 4.63 -25.80 33.91
C GLY A 147 3.99 -25.06 35.09
N ALA A 148 4.38 -25.42 36.32
CA ALA A 148 3.84 -24.85 37.56
C ALA A 148 4.30 -23.40 37.85
N ASP A 149 5.40 -22.93 37.24
CA ASP A 149 5.87 -21.54 37.38
C ASP A 149 4.95 -20.55 36.65
N ALA A 150 4.09 -21.03 35.74
CA ALA A 150 3.04 -20.24 35.12
C ALA A 150 2.08 -19.62 36.13
N ALA A 151 1.75 -20.35 37.20
CA ALA A 151 0.87 -19.87 38.26
C ALA A 151 1.52 -18.75 39.10
N ARG A 152 2.86 -18.68 39.13
CA ARG A 152 3.59 -17.65 39.89
C ARG A 152 3.62 -16.30 39.16
N TYR A 153 3.49 -16.30 37.83
CA TYR A 153 3.59 -15.09 37.00
C TYR A 153 2.47 -15.01 35.95
N PRO A 154 1.19 -14.95 36.35
CA PRO A 154 0.06 -15.05 35.43
C PRO A 154 0.04 -13.96 34.35
N ALA A 155 0.45 -12.73 34.67
CA ALA A 155 0.50 -11.63 33.71
C ALA A 155 1.56 -11.84 32.61
N ALA A 156 2.74 -12.38 32.96
CA ALA A 156 3.79 -12.66 31.99
C ALA A 156 3.36 -13.78 31.02
N PHE A 157 2.66 -14.79 31.51
CA PHE A 157 2.12 -15.88 30.69
C PHE A 157 0.97 -15.44 29.79
N ALA A 158 0.11 -14.54 30.27
CA ALA A 158 -0.92 -13.92 29.43
C ALA A 158 -0.31 -13.14 28.27
N ALA A 159 0.69 -12.29 28.56
CA ALA A 159 1.41 -11.55 27.52
C ALA A 159 2.12 -12.48 26.52
N ALA A 160 2.76 -13.56 27.00
CA ALA A 160 3.38 -14.55 26.11
C ALA A 160 2.35 -15.27 25.22
N ALA A 161 1.17 -15.58 25.74
CA ALA A 161 0.09 -16.18 24.96
C ALA A 161 -0.42 -15.24 23.87
N GLU A 162 -0.58 -13.94 24.16
CA GLU A 162 -0.93 -12.93 23.16
C GLU A 162 0.12 -12.82 22.05
N ILE A 163 1.41 -12.84 22.42
CA ILE A 163 2.50 -12.80 21.43
C ILE A 163 2.45 -14.03 20.52
N VAL A 164 2.28 -15.23 21.08
CA VAL A 164 2.16 -16.47 20.29
C VAL A 164 0.96 -16.38 19.35
N ALA A 165 -0.22 -16.00 19.85
CA ALA A 165 -1.43 -15.87 19.04
C ALA A 165 -1.24 -14.88 17.87
N HIS A 166 -0.56 -13.75 18.13
CA HIS A 166 -0.25 -12.78 17.08
C HIS A 166 0.73 -13.35 16.04
N LEU A 167 1.78 -14.04 16.45
CA LEU A 167 2.74 -14.65 15.52
C LEU A 167 2.09 -15.75 14.65
N GLU A 168 1.19 -16.54 15.22
CA GLU A 168 0.39 -17.53 14.49
C GLU A 168 -0.52 -16.86 13.46
N GLU A 169 -1.17 -15.73 13.82
CA GLU A 169 -1.99 -14.95 12.90
C GLU A 169 -1.17 -14.38 11.74
N VAL A 170 0.04 -13.89 12.02
CA VAL A 170 0.94 -13.37 10.98
C VAL A 170 1.37 -14.50 10.05
N GLU A 171 1.79 -15.64 10.58
CA GLU A 171 2.21 -16.79 9.76
C GLU A 171 1.07 -17.28 8.86
N ARG A 172 -0.13 -17.44 9.43
CA ARG A 172 -1.33 -17.82 8.69
C ARG A 172 -1.65 -16.82 7.58
N SER A 173 -1.70 -15.54 7.92
CA SER A 173 -2.01 -14.47 6.96
C SER A 173 -0.96 -14.38 5.85
N TRP A 174 0.31 -14.63 6.16
CA TRP A 174 1.35 -14.69 5.14
C TRP A 174 1.12 -15.83 4.14
N LYS A 175 0.86 -17.05 4.63
CA LYS A 175 0.54 -18.22 3.80
C LYS A 175 -0.69 -17.96 2.93
N ASP A 176 -1.77 -17.47 3.54
CA ASP A 176 -3.05 -17.22 2.86
C ASP A 176 -3.02 -16.08 1.84
N SER A 177 -2.01 -15.22 1.89
CA SER A 177 -1.87 -14.07 1.00
C SER A 177 -0.88 -14.28 -0.13
N GLN A 178 -0.06 -15.35 -0.12
CA GLN A 178 1.01 -15.55 -1.11
C GLN A 178 0.51 -15.45 -2.55
N ASP A 179 -0.63 -16.06 -2.84
CA ASP A 179 -1.21 -16.10 -4.18
C ASP A 179 -2.20 -14.96 -4.45
N LYS A 180 -2.44 -14.06 -3.49
CA LYS A 180 -3.37 -12.95 -3.65
C LYS A 180 -2.65 -11.72 -4.22
N VAL A 181 -3.14 -11.23 -5.34
CA VAL A 181 -2.70 -10.01 -5.98
C VAL A 181 -3.75 -8.93 -5.79
N LEU A 182 -3.35 -7.77 -5.27
CA LEU A 182 -4.16 -6.56 -5.39
C LEU A 182 -3.84 -5.89 -6.73
N LEU A 183 -4.78 -5.99 -7.68
CA LEU A 183 -4.71 -5.32 -8.97
C LEU A 183 -5.42 -3.96 -8.88
N ASN A 184 -4.66 -2.89 -9.02
CA ASN A 184 -5.15 -1.53 -9.16
C ASN A 184 -5.14 -1.14 -10.65
N LEU A 185 -6.30 -0.82 -11.19
CA LEU A 185 -6.48 -0.49 -12.60
C LEU A 185 -7.02 0.94 -12.72
N ALA A 186 -6.43 1.73 -13.61
CA ALA A 186 -7.00 2.98 -14.07
C ALA A 186 -7.28 2.91 -15.58
N LEU A 187 -8.44 3.39 -15.99
CA LEU A 187 -8.82 3.56 -17.39
C LEU A 187 -9.14 5.02 -17.63
N GLU A 188 -8.64 5.56 -18.74
CA GLU A 188 -8.99 6.88 -19.23
C GLU A 188 -9.18 6.90 -20.74
N GLU A 189 -9.83 7.95 -21.26
CA GLU A 189 -9.92 8.18 -22.71
C GLU A 189 -8.57 8.69 -23.25
N ALA A 190 -8.15 8.15 -24.38
CA ALA A 190 -6.96 8.60 -25.08
C ALA A 190 -7.14 10.04 -25.59
N PRO A 191 -6.08 10.88 -25.55
CA PRO A 191 -6.13 12.20 -26.16
C PRO A 191 -6.43 12.08 -27.66
N ARG A 192 -7.26 12.99 -28.17
CA ARG A 192 -7.64 13.05 -29.59
C ARG A 192 -6.48 13.52 -30.47
#